data_AF-A0A800MEK3-F1
#
_entry.id   AF-A0A800MEK3-F1
#
_cell.length_a   1.000
_cell.length_b   1.000
_cell.length_c   1.000
_cell.angle_alpha   90.00
_cell.angle_beta   90.00
_cell.angle_gamma   90.00
#
_symmetry.space_group_name_H-M   'P 1'
#
loop_
_entity.id
_entity.type
_entity.pdbx_description
1 polymer ?
#
loop_
_entity_poly.entity_id
_entity_poly.type
_entity_poly.pdbx_seq_one_letter_code
_entity_poly.pdbx_strand_id
1 'polypeptide(L)' 'MPSPQPSPSMPTNFFCRILGHTWIHRTEDPKVAWNAGKDMLQLHATPAGEIRFYLECHRCKVTKENPTLQEIKKINN' A
#
# COMPACT_ATOMS: atom_id res chain seq x y z
N MET A 1 9.25 -22.12 5.16
CA MET A 1 8.08 -21.21 5.11
C MET A 1 7.91 -20.79 3.66
N PRO A 2 6.80 -21.10 2.98
CA PRO A 2 6.58 -20.64 1.62
C PRO A 2 6.31 -19.13 1.62
N SER A 3 7.05 -18.39 0.80
CA SER A 3 6.91 -16.96 0.54
C SER A 3 5.50 -16.62 0.01
N PRO A 4 4.95 -15.43 0.29
CA PRO A 4 3.66 -15.03 -0.26
C PRO A 4 3.77 -14.92 -1.79
N GLN A 5 2.91 -15.65 -2.50
CA GLN A 5 2.82 -15.61 -3.95
C GLN A 5 2.31 -14.22 -4.41
N PRO A 6 2.83 -13.65 -5.50
CA PRO A 6 2.25 -12.44 -6.08
C PRO A 6 0.85 -12.75 -6.59
N SER A 7 -0.15 -12.07 -6.02
CA SER A 7 -1.57 -12.12 -6.36
C SER A 7 -1.80 -11.92 -7.87
N PRO A 8 -2.85 -12.52 -8.45
CA PRO A 8 -3.07 -12.57 -9.89
C PRO A 8 -3.05 -11.18 -10.51
N SER A 9 -2.34 -11.07 -11.63
CA SER A 9 -2.26 -9.90 -12.50
C SER A 9 -3.64 -9.28 -12.68
N MET A 10 -3.90 -8.14 -12.01
CA MET A 10 -5.08 -7.34 -12.31
C MET A 10 -5.11 -7.07 -13.81
N PRO A 11 -6.29 -7.12 -14.47
CA PRO A 11 -6.39 -6.88 -15.90
C PRO A 11 -5.76 -5.52 -16.17
N THR A 12 -4.60 -5.53 -16.83
CA THR A 12 -3.86 -4.33 -17.17
C THR A 12 -4.75 -3.56 -18.13
N ASN A 13 -5.38 -2.51 -17.61
CA ASN A 13 -6.28 -1.69 -18.39
C ASN A 13 -5.52 -1.23 -19.66
N PHE A 14 -6.06 -1.52 -20.84
CA PHE A 14 -5.44 -1.24 -22.15
C PHE A 14 -4.93 0.21 -22.24
N PHE A 15 -5.66 1.15 -21.64
CA PHE A 15 -5.28 2.55 -21.58
C PHE A 15 -4.02 2.84 -20.76
N CYS A 16 -3.71 2.05 -19.73
CA CYS A 16 -2.47 2.18 -18.97
C CYS A 16 -1.25 1.66 -19.74
N ARG A 17 -1.46 0.69 -20.64
CA ARG A 17 -0.39 0.18 -21.52
C ARG A 17 -0.01 1.18 -22.60
N ILE A 18 -0.98 1.96 -23.10
CA ILE A 18 -0.76 2.95 -24.17
C ILE A 18 -0.30 4.29 -23.61
N LEU A 19 -1.01 4.82 -22.60
CA LEU A 19 -0.80 6.18 -22.10
C LEU A 19 0.09 6.22 -20.85
N GLY A 20 0.59 5.07 -20.40
CA GLY A 20 1.24 4.94 -19.10
C GLY A 20 0.26 4.94 -17.94
N HIS A 21 0.76 4.58 -16.76
CA HIS A 21 0.00 4.59 -15.52
C HIS A 21 -0.15 6.00 -14.96
N THR A 22 -1.36 6.36 -14.55
CA THR A 22 -1.61 7.58 -13.75
C THR A 22 -1.46 7.24 -12.28
N TRP A 23 -0.33 7.59 -11.68
CA TRP A 23 0.00 7.25 -10.30
C TRP A 23 -0.58 8.28 -9.32
N ILE A 24 -1.11 7.79 -8.20
CA ILE A 24 -1.59 8.59 -7.08
C ILE A 24 -0.87 8.11 -5.82
N HIS A 25 -0.43 9.07 -4.99
CA HIS A 25 0.13 8.77 -3.68
C HIS A 25 -0.94 8.24 -2.73
N ARG A 26 -0.66 7.10 -2.11
CA ARG A 26 -1.48 6.50 -1.07
C ARG A 26 -0.64 6.27 0.18
N THR A 27 -1.31 6.47 1.31
CA THR A 27 -0.82 6.13 2.63
C THR A 27 -1.83 5.17 3.23
N GLU A 28 -1.36 4.00 3.67
CA GLU A 28 -2.17 3.08 4.46
C GLU A 28 -1.77 3.23 5.92
N ASP A 29 -2.75 3.59 6.75
CA ASP A 29 -2.57 3.74 8.19
C ASP A 29 -2.27 2.39 8.83
N PRO A 30 -1.40 2.36 9.86
CA PRO A 30 -1.11 1.14 10.60
C PRO A 30 -2.40 0.65 11.25
N LYS A 31 -2.67 -0.65 11.13
CA LYS A 31 -3.87 -1.25 11.70
C LYS A 31 -3.82 -1.11 13.21
N VAL A 32 -4.95 -0.90 13.86
CA VAL A 32 -5.02 -0.91 15.33
C VAL A 32 -5.11 -2.36 15.78
N ALA A 33 -4.15 -2.83 16.58
CA ALA A 33 -4.31 -4.05 17.35
C ALA A 33 -4.82 -3.72 18.75
N TRP A 34 -5.75 -4.54 19.23
CA TRP A 34 -6.28 -4.45 20.58
C TRP A 34 -5.63 -5.54 21.42
N ASN A 35 -4.87 -5.14 22.44
CA ASN A 35 -4.21 -6.06 23.35
C ASN A 35 -4.84 -5.96 24.74
N ALA A 36 -5.06 -7.08 25.40
CA ALA A 36 -5.53 -7.10 26.78
C ALA A 36 -4.42 -6.64 27.73
N GLY A 37 -4.77 -5.77 28.68
CA GLY A 37 -3.90 -5.39 29.79
C GLY A 37 -3.59 -6.56 30.72
N LYS A 38 -2.58 -6.41 31.59
CA LYS A 38 -2.18 -7.46 32.55
C LYS A 38 -3.30 -7.84 33.52
N ASP A 39 -4.21 -6.92 33.77
CA ASP A 39 -5.40 -7.11 34.60
C ASP A 39 -6.53 -7.81 33.83
N MET A 40 -6.43 -7.96 32.50
CA MET A 40 -7.45 -8.51 31.60
C MET A 40 -8.79 -7.75 31.65
N LEU A 41 -8.82 -6.55 32.23
CA LEU A 41 -10.04 -5.74 32.39
C LEU A 41 -10.15 -4.63 31.35
N GLN A 42 -9.04 -4.28 30.69
CA GLN A 42 -8.99 -3.22 29.70
C GLN A 42 -8.30 -3.68 28.41
N LEU A 43 -8.80 -3.18 27.28
CA LEU A 43 -8.15 -3.31 25.98
C LEU A 43 -7.37 -2.04 25.69
N HIS A 44 -6.09 -2.20 25.36
CA HIS A 44 -5.24 -1.12 24.92
C HIS A 44 -5.12 -1.16 23.39
N ALA A 45 -5.45 -0.04 22.75
CA ALA A 45 -5.17 0.18 21.34
C ALA A 45 -3.66 0.39 21.18
N THR A 46 -3.01 -0.50 20.43
CA THR A 46 -1.62 -0.37 20.03
C THR A 46 -1.54 -0.29 18.51
N PRO A 47 -0.70 0.59 17.95
CA PRO A 47 -0.44 0.56 16.52
C PRO A 47 0.20 -0.77 16.16
N ALA A 48 -0.43 -1.49 15.23
CA ALA A 48 0.06 -2.74 14.68
C ALA A 48 0.41 -2.57 13.21
N GLY A 49 1.71 -2.65 12.93
CA GLY A 49 2.28 -2.48 11.61
C GLY A 49 2.91 -1.12 11.40
N GLU A 50 3.57 -1.00 10.27
CA GLU A 50 4.26 0.22 9.84
C GLU A 50 3.35 1.02 8.89
N ILE A 51 3.49 2.35 8.91
CA ILE A 51 2.85 3.20 7.91
C ILE A 51 3.42 2.84 6.55
N ARG A 52 2.55 2.49 5.59
CA ARG A 52 2.97 2.13 4.23
C ARG A 52 2.69 3.27 3.27
N PHE A 53 3.73 3.70 2.57
CA PHE A 53 3.63 4.64 1.48
C PHE A 53 3.79 3.90 0.15
N TYR A 54 2.81 4.04 -0.73
CA TYR A 54 2.84 3.41 -2.05
C TYR A 54 2.19 4.30 -3.10
N LEU A 55 2.50 4.02 -4.35
CA LEU A 55 1.79 4.61 -5.49
C LEU A 55 0.73 3.62 -5.95
N GLU A 56 -0.47 4.12 -6.23
CA GLU A 56 -1.55 3.34 -6.85
C GLU A 56 -1.91 3.97 -8.18
N CYS A 57 -2.04 3.16 -9.24
CA CYS A 57 -2.59 3.66 -10.48
C CYS A 57 -4.10 3.90 -10.35
N HIS A 58 -4.57 5.12 -10.62
CA HIS A 58 -6.00 5.46 -10.52
C HIS A 58 -6.90 4.53 -11.35
N ARG A 59 -6.42 4.15 -12.54
CA ARG A 59 -7.19 3.44 -13.57
C ARG A 59 -7.18 1.92 -13.43
N CYS A 60 -6.03 1.32 -13.17
CA CYS A 60 -5.88 -0.14 -13.11
C CYS A 60 -5.54 -0.69 -11.72
N LYS A 61 -5.43 0.19 -10.71
CA LYS A 61 -5.15 -0.15 -9.31
C LYS A 61 -3.83 -0.87 -9.03
N VAL A 62 -2.97 -1.02 -10.05
CA VAL A 62 -1.60 -1.51 -9.86
C VAL A 62 -0.91 -0.66 -8.82
N THR A 63 -0.26 -1.31 -7.86
CA THR A 63 0.48 -0.67 -6.77
C THR A 63 1.98 -0.75 -7.02
N LYS A 64 2.71 0.25 -6.52
CA LYS A 64 4.17 0.27 -6.46
C LYS A 64 4.59 0.62 -5.04
N GLU A 65 5.12 -0.38 -4.35
CA GLU A 65 5.60 -0.27 -2.97
C GLU A 65 6.97 0.43 -2.92
N ASN A 66 7.23 1.21 -1.86
CA ASN A 66 8.49 1.91 -1.62
C ASN A 66 9.03 2.70 -2.84
N PRO A 67 8.23 3.61 -3.43
CA PRO A 67 8.71 4.46 -4.51
C PRO A 67 9.89 5.33 -4.03
N THR A 68 10.99 5.32 -4.78
CA THR A 68 12.14 6.18 -4.45
C THR A 68 11.80 7.66 -4.71
N LEU A 69 12.45 8.58 -3.97
CA LEU A 69 12.22 10.03 -4.14
C LEU A 69 12.41 10.51 -5.58
N GLN A 70 13.31 9.86 -6.34
CA GLN A 70 13.53 10.17 -7.75
C GLN A 70 12.34 9.77 -8.64
N GLU A 71 11.70 8.63 -8.33
CA GLU A 71 10.52 8.15 -9.06
C GLU A 71 9.30 9.02 -8.77
N ILE A 72 9.16 9.49 -7.52
CA ILE A 72 8.12 10.45 -7.14
C ILE A 72 8.28 11.77 -7.91
N LYS A 73 9.50 12.29 -8.02
CA LYS A 73 9.78 13.54 -8.77
C LYS A 73 9.47 13.42 -10.26
N LYS A 74 9.69 12.26 -10.88
CA LYS A 74 9.42 12.02 -12.30
C LYS A 74 7.93 11.94 -12.64
N ILE A 75 7.07 11.70 -11.65
CA ILE A 75 5.61 11.56 -11.86
C ILE A 75 4.90 12.91 -11.79
N ASN A 76 5.45 13.87 -11.03
CA ASN A 76 4.85 15.19 -10.81
C ASN A 76 5.35 16.29 -11.76
N ASN A 77 6.26 15.97 -12.68
CA ASN A 77 6.78 16.84 -13.74
C ASN A 77 6.27 16.37 -15.11
#